data_AF-A0A3B8WMI4-F1
#
_entry.id   AF-A0A3B8WMI4-F1
#
_cell.length_a   1.000
_cell.length_b   1.000
_cell.length_c   1.000
_cell.angle_alpha   90.00
_cell.angle_beta   90.00
_cell.angle_gamma   90.00
#
_symmetry.space_group_name_H-M   'P 1'
#
loop_
_entity.id
_entity.type
_entity.pdbx_description
1 polymer ?
#
loop_
_entity_poly.entity_id
_entity_poly.type
_entity_poly.pdbx_seq_one_letter_code
_entity_poly.pdbx_strand_id
1 'polypeptide(L)'
;TLIGALTALALHRYRFRGKKVLNGMLFVVMMSPEIVLAISLLALFLLVGLQLGYVSLLLAHVTFCLPFVVITVMARLSGFDERLPEAARDLGANDFTMTRTVLIPVIMPALLAGWL
;
A
#
# COMPACT_ATOMS: atom_id res chain seq x y z
N THR A 1 7.29 1.95 -1.90
CA THR A 1 7.17 0.49 -1.69
C THR A 1 6.91 0.09 -0.25
N LEU A 2 7.83 0.30 0.70
CA LEU A 2 7.66 -0.18 2.09
C LEU A 2 6.37 0.34 2.75
N ILE A 3 6.07 1.63 2.60
CA ILE A 3 4.85 2.27 3.12
C ILE A 3 3.59 1.71 2.45
N GLY A 4 3.61 1.50 1.13
CA GLY A 4 2.47 0.92 0.40
C GLY A 4 2.21 -0.53 0.80
N ALA A 5 3.27 -1.31 1.01
CA ALA A 5 3.19 -2.68 1.49
C ALA A 5 2.59 -2.79 2.90
N LEU A 6 3.08 -1.97 3.82
CA LEU A 6 2.56 -1.89 5.18
C LEU A 6 1.10 -1.43 5.18
N THR A 7 0.76 -0.46 4.32
CA THR A 7 -0.62 0.01 4.15
C THR A 7 -1.54 -1.10 3.64
N ALA A 8 -1.13 -1.86 2.63
CA ALA A 8 -1.89 -2.99 2.10
C ALA A 8 -2.08 -4.10 3.15
N LEU A 9 -1.01 -4.43 3.88
CA LEU A 9 -1.05 -5.40 4.97
C LEU A 9 -2.00 -4.95 6.10
N ALA A 10 -1.95 -3.66 6.45
CA ALA A 10 -2.79 -3.06 7.47
C ALA A 10 -4.27 -3.07 7.04
N LEU A 11 -4.55 -2.71 5.78
CA LEU A 11 -5.88 -2.77 5.19
C LEU A 11 -6.43 -4.21 5.15
N HIS A 12 -5.59 -5.18 4.82
CA HIS A 12 -5.99 -6.58 4.73
C HIS A 12 -6.26 -7.19 6.10
N ARG A 13 -5.32 -7.05 7.04
CA ARG A 13 -5.35 -7.75 8.33
C ARG A 13 -6.18 -7.04 9.41
N TYR A 14 -6.22 -5.71 9.42
CA TYR A 14 -6.86 -4.96 10.52
C TYR A 14 -8.18 -4.31 10.06
N ARG A 15 -9.21 -4.41 10.91
CA ARG A 15 -10.46 -3.66 10.76
C ARG A 15 -10.46 -2.44 11.68
N PHE A 16 -10.07 -1.29 11.15
CA PHE A 16 -10.04 0.00 11.87
C PHE A 16 -11.10 0.97 11.31
N ARG A 17 -11.59 1.91 12.14
CA ARG A 17 -12.68 2.85 11.78
C ARG A 17 -12.33 3.73 10.56
N GLY A 18 -11.05 4.05 10.35
CA GLY A 18 -10.56 4.83 9.20
C GLY A 18 -10.41 4.04 7.88
N LYS A 19 -10.65 2.72 7.88
CA LYS A 19 -10.39 1.86 6.71
C LYS A 19 -11.18 2.28 5.47
N LYS A 20 -12.44 2.71 5.66
CA LYS A 20 -13.31 3.14 4.56
C LYS A 20 -12.82 4.44 3.92
N VAL A 21 -12.32 5.37 4.73
CA VAL A 21 -11.75 6.65 4.25
C VAL A 21 -10.45 6.39 3.49
N LEU A 22 -9.55 5.57 4.05
CA LEU A 22 -8.28 5.25 3.40
C LEU A 22 -8.48 4.50 2.07
N ASN A 23 -9.40 3.53 2.03
CA ASN A 23 -9.81 2.88 0.77
C ASN A 23 -10.38 3.89 -0.23
N GLY A 24 -11.26 4.79 0.23
CA GLY A 24 -11.84 5.84 -0.62
C GLY A 24 -10.76 6.75 -1.21
N MET A 25 -9.80 7.21 -0.40
CA MET A 25 -8.67 8.02 -0.87
C MET A 25 -7.82 7.29 -1.90
N LEU A 26 -7.45 6.04 -1.63
CA LEU A 26 -6.68 5.23 -2.59
C LEU A 26 -7.43 5.07 -3.92
N PHE A 27 -8.75 4.85 -3.86
CA PHE A 27 -9.58 4.69 -5.03
C PHE A 27 -9.72 6.01 -5.82
N VAL A 28 -9.90 7.13 -5.13
CA VAL A 28 -9.96 8.46 -5.74
C VAL A 28 -8.65 8.81 -6.43
N VAL A 29 -7.51 8.59 -5.77
CA VAL A 29 -6.19 8.87 -6.35
C VAL A 29 -5.94 7.99 -7.57
N MET A 30 -6.36 6.72 -7.54
CA MET A 30 -6.21 5.82 -8.69
C MET A 30 -7.12 6.17 -9.87
N MET A 31 -8.37 6.54 -9.59
CA MET A 31 -9.34 6.90 -10.64
C MET A 31 -9.09 8.29 -11.21
N SER A 32 -8.36 9.14 -10.49
CA SER A 32 -7.99 10.46 -10.96
C SER A 32 -7.03 10.36 -12.15
N PRO A 33 -7.20 11.18 -13.20
CA PRO A 33 -6.21 11.28 -14.27
C PRO A 33 -4.86 11.72 -13.71
N GLU A 34 -3.77 11.10 -14.17
CA GLU A 34 -2.42 11.36 -13.66
C GLU A 34 -1.99 12.82 -13.84
N ILE A 35 -2.36 13.42 -14.98
CA ILE A 35 -2.06 14.83 -15.28
C ILE A 35 -2.73 15.76 -14.26
N VAL A 36 -3.98 15.48 -13.89
CA VAL A 36 -4.73 16.27 -12.91
C VAL A 36 -4.07 16.17 -11.54
N LEU A 37 -3.65 14.97 -11.14
CA LEU A 37 -2.95 14.75 -9.87
C LEU A 37 -1.61 15.49 -9.84
N ALA A 38 -0.86 15.47 -10.94
CA ALA A 38 0.44 16.12 -11.06
C ALA A 38 0.32 17.64 -10.90
N ILE A 39 -0.60 18.26 -11.62
CA ILE A 39 -0.85 19.71 -11.56
C ILE A 39 -1.37 20.10 -10.16
N SER A 40 -2.22 19.27 -9.56
CA SER A 40 -2.75 19.51 -8.21
C SER A 40 -1.66 19.44 -7.14
N LEU A 41 -0.74 18.48 -7.22
CA LEU A 41 0.43 18.37 -6.33
C LEU A 41 1.38 19.55 -6.51
N LEU A 42 1.63 19.98 -7.75
CA LEU A 42 2.43 21.15 -8.04
C LEU A 42 1.82 22.41 -7.41
N ALA A 43 0.52 22.64 -7.61
CA ALA A 43 -0.20 23.75 -7.01
C ALA A 43 -0.16 23.69 -5.47
N LEU A 44 -0.31 22.49 -4.89
CA LEU A 44 -0.21 22.28 -3.45
C LEU A 44 1.17 22.65 -2.91
N PHE A 45 2.25 22.23 -3.56
CA PHE A 45 3.62 22.57 -3.14
C PHE A 45 3.86 24.08 -3.17
N LEU A 46 3.38 24.76 -4.20
CA LEU A 46 3.47 26.21 -4.30
C LEU A 46 2.67 26.90 -3.18
N LEU A 47 1.45 26.42 -2.89
CA LEU A 47 0.56 27.01 -1.89
C LEU A 47 1.09 26.83 -0.46
N VAL A 48 1.74 25.70 -0.19
CA VAL A 48 2.40 25.42 1.10
C VAL A 48 3.77 26.10 1.20
N GLY A 49 4.27 26.73 0.14
CA GLY A 49 5.58 27.39 0.11
C GLY A 49 6.75 26.40 0.06
N LEU A 50 6.50 25.17 -0.40
CA LEU A 50 7.49 24.11 -0.49
C LEU A 50 8.37 24.34 -1.72
N GLN A 51 9.67 24.47 -1.52
CA GLN A 51 10.61 24.71 -2.61
C GLN A 51 10.62 23.54 -3.60
N LEU A 52 10.51 23.87 -4.89
CA LEU A 52 10.65 22.93 -5.98
C LEU A 52 12.09 22.41 -6.01
N GLY A 53 12.24 21.10 -5.80
CA GLY A 53 13.54 20.44 -5.77
C GLY A 53 13.39 18.94 -5.54
N TYR A 54 14.43 18.34 -4.98
CA TYR A 54 14.45 16.90 -4.73
C TYR A 54 13.30 16.43 -3.82
N VAL A 55 12.98 17.18 -2.77
CA VAL A 55 11.96 16.79 -1.78
C VAL A 55 10.54 16.82 -2.37
N SER A 56 10.19 17.87 -3.11
CA SER A 56 8.88 17.95 -3.78
C SER A 56 8.72 16.86 -4.84
N LEU A 57 9.80 16.56 -5.58
CA LEU A 57 9.82 15.50 -6.58
C LEU A 57 9.64 14.12 -5.92
N LEU A 58 10.35 13.87 -4.81
CA LEU A 58 10.25 12.63 -4.05
C LEU A 58 8.84 12.45 -3.48
N LEU A 59 8.25 13.48 -2.90
CA LEU A 59 6.88 13.44 -2.37
C LEU A 59 5.84 13.19 -3.45
N ALA A 60 5.98 13.83 -4.61
CA ALA A 60 5.11 13.56 -5.76
C ALA A 60 5.21 12.10 -6.19
N HIS A 61 6.43 11.58 -6.41
CA HIS A 61 6.64 10.18 -6.81
C HIS A 61 6.07 9.21 -5.79
N VAL A 62 6.30 9.43 -4.50
CA VAL A 62 5.75 8.57 -3.43
C VAL A 62 4.22 8.57 -3.48
N THR A 63 3.58 9.72 -3.72
CA THR A 63 2.12 9.84 -3.81
C THR A 63 1.57 9.08 -5.01
N PHE A 64 2.25 9.14 -6.17
CA PHE A 64 1.87 8.40 -7.38
C PHE A 64 2.06 6.88 -7.22
N CYS A 65 3.19 6.43 -6.67
CA CYS A 65 3.50 5.00 -6.57
C CYS A 65 2.71 4.29 -5.47
N LEU A 66 2.22 5.02 -4.46
CA LEU A 66 1.48 4.46 -3.32
C LEU A 66 0.26 3.60 -3.71
N PRO A 67 -0.74 4.11 -4.45
CA PRO A 67 -1.92 3.33 -4.83
C PRO A 67 -1.55 2.11 -5.67
N PHE A 68 -0.57 2.25 -6.56
CA PHE A 68 -0.08 1.16 -7.40
C PHE A 68 0.47 -0.01 -6.57
N VAL A 69 1.39 0.29 -5.63
CA VAL A 69 1.96 -0.75 -4.75
C VAL A 69 0.88 -1.38 -3.87
N VAL A 70 -0.03 -0.57 -3.32
CA VAL A 70 -1.09 -1.09 -2.43
C VAL A 70 -1.96 -2.11 -3.16
N ILE A 71 -2.34 -1.82 -4.41
CA ILE A 71 -3.21 -2.69 -5.20
C ILE A 71 -2.49 -3.95 -5.66
N THR A 72 -1.24 -3.84 -6.10
CA THR A 72 -0.43 -5.00 -6.48
C THR A 72 -0.29 -5.97 -5.31
N VAL A 73 -0.02 -5.46 -4.10
CA VAL A 73 0.05 -6.28 -2.88
C VAL A 73 -1.32 -6.84 -2.50
N MET A 74 -2.39 -6.05 -2.61
CA MET A 74 -3.75 -6.47 -2.29
C MET A 74 -4.26 -7.56 -3.25
N ALA A 75 -3.97 -7.47 -4.55
CA ALA A 75 -4.32 -8.51 -5.53
C ALA A 75 -3.62 -9.83 -5.22
N ARG A 76 -2.37 -9.79 -4.74
CA ARG A 76 -1.64 -10.99 -4.30
C ARG A 76 -2.19 -11.56 -3.00
N LEU A 77 -2.65 -10.71 -2.08
CA LEU A 77 -3.33 -11.14 -0.85
C LEU A 77 -4.73 -11.72 -1.13
N SER A 78 -5.49 -11.17 -2.07
CA SER A 78 -6.80 -11.73 -2.46
C SER A 78 -6.70 -13.11 -3.13
N GLY A 79 -5.56 -13.42 -3.74
CA GLY A 79 -5.27 -14.75 -4.29
C GLY A 79 -4.70 -15.74 -3.27
N PHE A 80 -4.49 -15.31 -2.02
CA PHE A 80 -4.00 -16.16 -0.94
C PHE A 80 -5.17 -16.88 -0.26
N ASP A 81 -4.99 -18.18 0.03
CA ASP A 81 -6.02 -18.99 0.68
C ASP A 81 -6.21 -18.52 2.14
N GLU A 82 -7.42 -18.04 2.45
CA GLU A 82 -7.81 -17.58 3.78
C GLU A 82 -7.75 -18.69 4.85
N ARG A 83 -7.54 -19.96 4.46
CA ARG A 83 -7.37 -21.11 5.37
C ARG A 83 -5.94 -21.30 5.90
N LEU A 84 -4.94 -20.73 5.24
CA LEU A 84 -3.53 -20.80 5.68
C LEU A 84 -3.26 -20.19 7.07
N PRO A 85 -3.88 -19.05 7.48
CA PRO A 85 -3.81 -18.55 8.85
C PRO A 85 -4.40 -19.49 9.89
N GLU A 86 -5.50 -20.17 9.55
CA GLU A 86 -6.18 -21.12 10.44
C GLU A 86 -5.32 -22.37 10.62
N ALA A 87 -4.81 -22.94 9.52
CA ALA A 87 -3.89 -24.09 9.57
C ALA A 87 -2.58 -23.78 10.32
N ALA A 88 -2.06 -22.56 10.21
CA ALA A 88 -0.89 -22.14 10.98
C ALA A 88 -1.18 -22.07 12.49
N ARG A 89 -2.38 -21.63 12.87
CA ARG A 89 -2.83 -21.61 14.27
C ARG A 89 -3.06 -23.01 14.82
N ASP A 90 -3.60 -23.92 14.00
CA ASP A 90 -3.75 -25.33 14.35
C ASP A 90 -2.40 -26.02 14.61
N LEU A 91 -1.35 -25.60 13.89
CA LEU A 91 0.03 -26.03 14.10
C LEU A 91 0.74 -25.35 15.30
N GLY A 92 0.03 -24.51 16.06
CA GLY A 92 0.58 -23.80 17.22
C GLY A 92 1.46 -22.60 16.88
N ALA A 93 1.43 -22.11 15.64
CA ALA A 93 2.19 -20.92 15.27
C ALA A 93 1.57 -19.66 15.88
N ASN A 94 2.38 -18.88 16.60
CA ASN A 94 1.99 -17.56 17.06
C ASN A 94 1.79 -16.60 15.87
N ASP A 95 0.98 -15.55 16.04
CA ASP A 95 0.63 -14.57 15.01
C ASP A 95 1.86 -13.91 14.37
N PHE A 96 2.96 -13.76 15.12
CA PHE A 96 4.24 -13.26 14.60
C PHE A 96 4.92 -14.27 13.67
N THR A 97 4.98 -15.54 14.08
CA THR A 97 5.54 -16.64 13.28
C THR A 97 4.75 -16.83 11.99
N MET A 98 3.41 -16.79 12.06
CA MET A 98 2.53 -16.89 10.89
C MET A 98 2.78 -15.75 9.90
N THR A 99 2.92 -14.50 10.38
CA THR A 99 3.22 -13.39 9.47
C THR A 99 4.57 -13.52 8.79
N ARG A 100 5.61 -13.89 9.53
CA ARG A 100 6.97 -13.97 8.98
C ARG A 100 7.16 -15.14 8.03
N THR A 101 6.58 -16.29 8.35
CA THR A 101 6.83 -17.55 7.62
C THR A 101 5.85 -17.77 6.48
N VAL A 102 4.63 -17.23 6.56
CA VAL A 102 3.58 -17.43 5.55
C VAL A 102 3.27 -16.14 4.81
N LEU A 103 2.93 -15.07 5.53
CA LEU A 103 2.42 -13.84 4.92
C LEU A 103 3.50 -13.06 4.15
N ILE A 104 4.70 -12.88 4.74
CA ILE A 104 5.83 -12.18 4.11
C ILE A 104 6.28 -12.82 2.79
N PRO A 105 6.55 -14.14 2.70
CA PRO A 105 6.96 -14.75 1.44
C PRO A 105 5.88 -14.69 0.35
N VAL A 106 4.61 -14.68 0.72
CA VAL A 106 3.48 -14.55 -0.24
C VAL A 106 3.40 -13.15 -0.85
N ILE A 107 3.62 -12.11 -0.04
CA ILE A 107 3.62 -10.72 -0.52
C ILE A 107 4.95 -10.30 -1.14
N MET A 108 6.04 -11.04 -0.89
CA MET A 108 7.39 -10.78 -1.41
C MET A 108 7.45 -10.58 -2.95
N PRO A 109 6.85 -11.44 -3.80
CA PRO A 109 6.81 -11.18 -5.24
C PRO A 109 6.04 -9.91 -5.60
N ALA A 110 5.01 -9.54 -4.84
CA ALA A 110 4.28 -8.29 -5.02
C ALA A 110 5.13 -7.06 -4.64
N LEU A 111 5.94 -7.20 -3.59
CA LEU A 111 6.88 -6.17 -3.15
C LEU A 111 7.96 -5.91 -4.20
N LEU A 112 8.50 -6.98 -4.79
CA LEU A 112 9.47 -6.90 -5.87
C LEU A 112 8.84 -6.28 -7.13
N ALA A 113 7.62 -6.67 -7.48
CA ALA A 113 6.88 -6.09 -8.60
C ALA A 113 6.54 -4.60 -8.38
N GLY A 114 6.28 -4.18 -7.16
CA GLY A 114 6.05 -2.76 -6.83
C GLY A 114 7.33 -1.94 -6.67
N TRP A 115 8.50 -2.59 -6.59
CA TRP A 115 9.81 -1.94 -6.54
C TRP A 115 10.35 -1.63 -7.94
N LEU A 116 10.07 -2.52 -8.90
CA LEU A 116 10.43 -2.36 -10.31
C LEU A 116 9.59 -1.27 -10.97
#